data_AF-G8ZLL5-F1
#
_entry.id   AF-G8ZLL5-F1
#
_cell.length_a   1.000
_cell.length_b   1.000
_cell.length_c   1.000
_cell.angle_alpha   90.00
_cell.angle_beta   90.00
_cell.angle_gamma   90.00
#
_symmetry.space_group_name_H-M   'P 1'
#
loop_
_entity.id
_entity.type
_entity.pdbx_description
1 polymer ?
#
loop_
_entity_poly.entity_id
_entity_poly.type
_entity_poly.pdbx_seq_one_letter_code
_entity_poly.pdbx_strand_id
1 'polypeptide(L)'
;MCNRTRSAVFIDGMKCVSGRQPNDDDIFQLILYTNAQGSLMEAVKELHGLADQVSFYKTSESVTSTIVAAELPSLMVNVMESRERAKRLYRSALHSRICENCWDFEELFEKLDEELLRTNEILKLYARRGSYH
;
A
#
# COMPACT_ATOMS: atom_id res chain seq x y z
N MET A 1 -28.17 50.35 -15.27
CA MET A 1 -28.84 50.55 -13.96
C MET A 1 -28.16 49.68 -12.94
N CYS A 2 -27.43 50.28 -11.99
CA CYS A 2 -26.91 49.61 -10.79
C CYS A 2 -27.91 49.76 -9.65
N ASN A 3 -28.06 48.69 -8.86
CA ASN A 3 -28.45 48.66 -7.44
C ASN A 3 -28.42 47.17 -6.99
N ARG A 4 -28.06 46.74 -5.78
CA ARG A 4 -27.13 47.16 -4.72
C ARG A 4 -27.14 46.00 -3.69
N THR A 5 -25.96 45.51 -3.29
CA THR A 5 -25.58 45.00 -1.94
C THR A 5 -26.16 43.74 -1.26
N ARG A 6 -25.17 42.92 -0.80
CA ARG A 6 -25.04 42.06 0.41
C ARG A 6 -25.85 40.74 0.41
N SER A 7 -25.30 39.58 0.75
CA SER A 7 -24.37 39.28 1.85
C SER A 7 -23.52 38.04 1.53
N ALA A 8 -22.30 38.02 2.07
CA ALA A 8 -21.38 36.89 1.99
C ALA A 8 -21.87 35.73 2.88
N VAL A 9 -21.81 34.51 2.34
CA VAL A 9 -21.47 33.32 3.12
C VAL A 9 -20.46 32.54 2.27
N PHE A 10 -19.20 32.63 2.68
CA PHE A 10 -18.16 31.69 2.29
C PHE A 10 -18.56 30.30 2.79
N ILE A 11 -18.84 29.37 1.89
CA ILE A 11 -18.55 27.96 2.11
C ILE A 11 -17.73 27.53 0.88
N ASP A 12 -16.44 27.49 1.13
CA ASP A 12 -15.41 26.96 0.25
C ASP A 12 -15.54 25.43 0.17
N GLY A 13 -15.15 24.86 -0.97
CA GLY A 13 -14.89 23.42 -1.10
C GLY A 13 -16.10 22.49 -1.24
N MET A 14 -16.73 22.45 -2.41
CA MET A 14 -17.25 21.24 -3.09
C MET A 14 -18.03 21.65 -4.34
N LYS A 15 -17.33 21.88 -5.46
CA LYS A 15 -17.98 21.88 -6.79
C LYS A 15 -17.91 20.49 -7.38
N CYS A 16 -18.75 19.58 -6.87
CA CYS A 16 -19.11 18.36 -7.59
C CYS A 16 -20.45 18.59 -8.28
N VAL A 17 -20.48 19.26 -9.45
CA VAL A 17 -21.58 19.06 -10.41
C VAL A 17 -21.09 19.33 -11.84
N SER A 18 -20.83 18.26 -12.59
CA SER A 18 -21.12 18.24 -14.02
C SER A 18 -21.97 17.00 -14.27
N GLY A 19 -23.23 17.19 -14.63
CA GLY A 19 -24.21 16.14 -14.90
C GLY A 19 -23.91 15.39 -16.20
N ARG A 20 -22.74 14.78 -16.31
CA ARG A 20 -22.39 13.85 -17.38
C ARG A 20 -22.68 12.44 -16.85
N GLN A 21 -23.51 11.66 -17.55
CA GLN A 21 -23.58 10.23 -17.28
C GLN A 21 -22.19 9.64 -17.55
N PRO A 22 -21.63 8.83 -16.64
CA PRO A 22 -20.37 8.15 -16.90
C PRO A 22 -20.52 7.30 -18.14
N ASN A 23 -19.61 7.46 -19.10
CA ASN A 23 -19.57 6.56 -20.26
C ASN A 23 -18.97 5.21 -19.83
N ASP A 24 -19.05 4.21 -20.71
CA ASP A 24 -18.52 2.87 -20.42
C ASP A 24 -17.02 2.91 -20.07
N ASP A 25 -16.28 3.85 -20.65
CA ASP A 25 -14.85 4.06 -20.36
C ASP A 25 -14.63 4.57 -18.93
N ASP A 26 -15.43 5.54 -18.46
CA ASP A 26 -15.37 6.09 -17.09
C ASP A 26 -15.65 4.99 -16.06
N ILE A 27 -16.62 4.10 -16.35
CA ILE A 27 -16.96 2.96 -15.48
C ILE A 27 -15.82 1.94 -15.47
N PHE A 28 -15.26 1.62 -16.63
CA PHE A 28 -14.13 0.69 -16.73
C PHE A 28 -12.91 1.21 -15.96
N GLN A 29 -12.60 2.49 -16.11
CA GLN A 29 -11.52 3.16 -15.39
C GLN A 29 -11.74 3.12 -13.86
N LEU A 30 -12.98 3.33 -13.39
CA LEU A 30 -13.37 3.19 -11.98
C LEU A 30 -13.17 1.78 -11.43
N ILE A 31 -13.51 0.76 -12.21
CA ILE A 31 -13.28 -0.63 -11.81
C ILE A 31 -11.77 -0.91 -11.71
N LEU A 32 -10.98 -0.49 -12.69
CA LEU A 32 -9.53 -0.66 -12.68
C LEU A 32 -8.88 -0.01 -11.46
N TYR A 33 -9.29 1.22 -11.13
CA TYR A 33 -8.81 1.90 -9.93
C TYR A 33 -9.18 1.16 -8.65
N THR A 34 -10.45 0.80 -8.49
CA THR A 34 -10.93 0.15 -7.26
C THR A 34 -10.19 -1.16 -7.02
N ASN A 35 -9.92 -1.90 -8.10
CA ASN A 35 -9.13 -3.13 -8.06
C ASN A 35 -7.66 -2.85 -7.69
N ALA A 36 -7.04 -1.81 -8.27
CA ALA A 36 -5.67 -1.43 -7.96
C ALA A 36 -5.53 -0.97 -6.49
N GLN A 37 -6.46 -0.14 -6.02
CA GLN A 37 -6.53 0.32 -4.63
C GLN A 37 -6.68 -0.85 -3.66
N GLY A 38 -7.61 -1.77 -3.94
CA GLY A 38 -7.80 -2.99 -3.15
C GLY A 38 -6.52 -3.82 -3.07
N SER A 39 -5.91 -4.09 -4.23
CA SER A 39 -4.67 -4.89 -4.31
C SER A 39 -3.50 -4.26 -3.56
N LEU A 40 -3.34 -2.94 -3.65
CA LEU A 40 -2.30 -2.20 -2.90
C LEU A 40 -2.57 -2.24 -1.40
N MET A 41 -3.81 -2.06 -0.96
CA MET A 41 -4.18 -2.13 0.45
C MET A 41 -3.95 -3.53 1.03
N GLU A 42 -4.27 -4.58 0.28
CA GLU A 42 -3.97 -5.96 0.68
C GLU A 42 -2.48 -6.20 0.81
N ALA A 43 -1.67 -5.72 -0.14
CA ALA A 43 -0.22 -5.84 -0.08
C ALA A 43 0.38 -5.13 1.14
N VAL A 44 -0.11 -3.93 1.49
CA VAL A 44 0.32 -3.23 2.72
C VAL A 44 0.01 -4.06 3.97
N LYS A 45 -1.23 -4.57 4.07
CA LYS A 45 -1.65 -5.39 5.22
C LYS A 45 -0.84 -6.69 5.34
N GLU A 46 -0.56 -7.35 4.21
CA GLU A 46 0.24 -8.57 4.17
C GLU A 46 1.67 -8.30 4.66
N LEU A 47 2.34 -7.27 4.11
CA LEU A 47 3.70 -6.91 4.52
C LEU A 47 3.78 -6.52 6.00
N HIS A 48 2.81 -5.74 6.48
CA HIS A 48 2.73 -5.33 7.88
C HIS A 48 2.58 -6.55 8.81
N GLY A 49 1.64 -7.45 8.49
CA GLY A 49 1.40 -8.65 9.28
C GLY A 49 2.61 -9.59 9.30
N LEU A 50 3.30 -9.76 8.18
CA LEU A 50 4.53 -10.54 8.11
C LEU A 50 5.65 -9.87 8.93
N ALA A 51 5.80 -8.55 8.86
CA ALA A 51 6.80 -7.82 9.63
C ALA A 51 6.55 -7.93 11.15
N ASP A 52 5.29 -7.89 11.57
CA ASP A 52 4.88 -8.06 12.97
C ASP A 52 5.14 -9.47 13.47
N GLN A 53 4.80 -10.49 12.67
CA GLN A 53 5.11 -11.88 13.00
C GLN A 53 6.61 -12.08 13.19
N VAL A 54 7.44 -11.58 12.28
CA VAL A 54 8.90 -11.69 12.43
C VAL A 54 9.40 -10.98 13.69
N SER A 55 8.82 -9.83 14.01
CA SER A 55 9.16 -9.06 15.22
C SER A 55 8.81 -9.84 16.48
N PHE A 56 7.66 -10.54 16.50
CA PHE A 56 7.27 -11.41 17.61
C PHE A 56 8.31 -12.51 17.90
N TYR A 57 8.83 -13.19 16.87
CA TYR A 57 9.91 -14.19 17.06
C TYR A 57 11.22 -13.59 17.58
N LYS A 58 11.45 -12.27 17.46
CA LYS A 58 12.63 -11.60 18.02
C LYS A 58 12.49 -11.22 19.49
N THR A 59 11.31 -10.78 19.89
CA THR A 59 11.09 -10.15 21.21
C THR A 59 10.44 -11.07 22.23
N SER A 60 9.81 -12.17 21.78
CA SER A 60 9.07 -13.04 22.68
C SER A 60 9.99 -14.02 23.42
N GLU A 61 10.03 -13.89 24.75
CA GLU A 61 10.74 -14.82 25.64
C GLU A 61 10.12 -16.22 25.65
N SER A 62 8.87 -16.37 25.20
CA SER A 62 8.17 -17.66 25.13
C SER A 62 8.54 -18.50 23.91
N VAL A 63 9.24 -17.92 22.93
CA VAL A 63 9.59 -18.60 21.69
C VAL A 63 10.94 -19.29 21.87
N THR A 64 10.94 -20.62 21.78
CA THR A 64 12.16 -21.41 21.89
C THR A 64 12.99 -21.35 20.60
N SER A 65 14.31 -21.47 20.74
CA SER A 65 15.25 -21.48 19.60
C SER A 65 14.89 -22.51 18.51
N THR A 66 14.31 -23.65 18.90
CA THR A 66 13.84 -24.69 17.98
C THR A 66 12.65 -24.26 17.13
N ILE A 67 11.68 -23.55 17.73
CA ILE A 67 10.53 -22.99 17.02
C ILE A 67 11.00 -21.92 16.04
N VAL A 68 11.91 -21.04 16.47
CA VAL A 68 12.52 -20.03 15.58
C VAL A 68 13.21 -20.69 14.39
N ALA A 69 14.01 -21.73 14.61
CA ALA A 69 14.75 -22.41 13.54
C ALA A 69 13.83 -23.11 12.52
N ALA A 70 12.63 -23.56 12.94
CA ALA A 70 11.68 -24.24 12.08
C ALA A 70 10.79 -23.27 11.29
N GLU A 71 10.31 -22.19 11.92
CA GLU A 71 9.25 -21.33 11.37
C GLU A 71 9.78 -20.03 10.75
N LEU A 72 10.89 -19.50 11.25
CA LEU A 72 11.43 -18.23 10.76
C LEU A 72 11.89 -18.30 9.28
N PRO A 73 12.52 -19.38 8.78
CA PRO A 73 12.93 -19.45 7.37
C PRO A 73 11.75 -19.34 6.39
N SER A 74 10.64 -20.03 6.65
CA SER A 74 9.45 -19.95 5.78
C SER A 74 8.81 -18.57 5.85
N LEU A 75 8.78 -17.95 7.03
CA LEU A 75 8.30 -16.58 7.20
C LEU A 75 9.16 -15.57 6.43
N MET A 76 10.48 -15.75 6.40
CA MET A 76 11.39 -14.91 5.58
C MET A 76 11.12 -15.06 4.08
N VAL A 77 10.86 -16.28 3.60
CA VAL A 77 10.48 -16.53 2.20
C VAL A 77 9.18 -15.78 1.87
N ASN A 78 8.16 -15.88 2.72
CA ASN A 78 6.89 -15.17 2.53
C ASN A 78 7.07 -13.65 2.47
N VAL A 79 7.94 -13.08 3.32
CA VAL A 79 8.29 -11.65 3.27
C VAL A 79 8.91 -11.28 1.92
N MET A 80 9.85 -12.08 1.41
CA MET A 80 10.50 -11.82 0.12
C MET A 80 9.50 -11.88 -1.05
N GLU A 81 8.65 -12.91 -1.08
CA GLU A 81 7.67 -13.09 -2.15
C GLU A 81 6.59 -12.00 -2.15
N SER A 82 6.03 -11.68 -0.98
CA SER A 82 5.05 -10.61 -0.84
C SER A 82 5.65 -9.26 -1.24
N ARG A 83 6.91 -9.00 -0.86
CA ARG A 83 7.62 -7.76 -1.24
C ARG A 83 7.79 -7.62 -2.76
N GLU A 84 8.20 -8.67 -3.45
CA GLU A 84 8.33 -8.62 -4.92
C GLU A 84 6.98 -8.51 -5.63
N ARG A 85 5.92 -9.07 -5.05
CA ARG A 85 4.54 -8.88 -5.53
C ARG A 85 4.11 -7.41 -5.36
N ALA A 86 4.31 -6.85 -4.17
CA ALA A 86 3.91 -5.49 -3.84
C ALA A 86 4.63 -4.44 -4.71
N LYS A 87 5.93 -4.62 -4.99
CA LYS A 87 6.66 -3.77 -5.95
C LYS A 87 6.08 -3.81 -7.36
N ARG A 88 5.64 -4.98 -7.83
CA ARG A 88 5.00 -5.11 -9.16
C ARG A 88 3.67 -4.37 -9.18
N LEU A 89 2.85 -4.51 -8.13
CA LEU A 89 1.59 -3.79 -7.98
C LEU A 89 1.80 -2.27 -7.93
N TYR A 90 2.78 -1.81 -7.14
CA TYR A 90 3.16 -0.40 -7.06
C TYR A 90 3.53 0.20 -8.42
N ARG A 91 4.39 -0.49 -9.18
CA ARG A 91 4.77 -0.05 -10.55
C ARG A 91 3.58 -0.03 -11.50
N SER A 92 2.71 -1.04 -11.41
CA SER A 92 1.49 -1.13 -12.22
C SER A 92 0.54 0.04 -11.91
N ALA A 93 0.31 0.33 -10.64
CA ALA A 93 -0.55 1.43 -10.21
C ALA A 93 0.03 2.81 -10.55
N LEU A 94 1.36 2.99 -10.44
CA LEU A 94 2.02 4.22 -10.89
C LEU A 94 1.86 4.44 -12.39
N HIS A 95 1.99 3.40 -13.21
CA HIS A 95 1.76 3.49 -14.65
C HIS A 95 0.31 3.90 -14.95
N SER A 96 -0.66 3.36 -14.21
CA SER A 96 -2.07 3.76 -14.32
C SER A 96 -2.34 5.19 -13.84
N ARG A 97 -1.64 5.69 -12.80
CA ARG A 97 -1.76 7.09 -12.33
C ARG A 97 -1.26 8.10 -13.35
N ILE A 98 -0.24 7.74 -14.14
CA ILE A 98 0.30 8.56 -15.22
C ILE A 98 -0.72 8.68 -16.38
N CYS A 99 -1.66 7.73 -16.52
CA CYS A 99 -2.75 7.81 -17.48
C CYS A 99 -3.93 8.63 -16.94
N GLU A 100 -4.07 9.85 -17.49
CA GLU A 100 -5.26 10.73 -17.66
C GLU A 100 -6.16 11.09 -16.45
N ASN A 101 -6.23 10.29 -15.38
CA ASN A 101 -7.30 10.39 -14.39
C ASN A 101 -6.85 10.86 -12.99
N CYS A 102 -5.59 11.26 -12.79
CA CYS A 102 -5.06 11.87 -11.55
C CYS A 102 -5.58 11.22 -10.26
N TRP A 103 -5.61 9.88 -10.21
CA TRP A 103 -6.12 9.15 -9.06
C TRP A 103 -5.24 9.38 -7.83
N ASP A 104 -5.87 9.67 -6.70
CA ASP A 104 -5.17 9.87 -5.43
C ASP A 104 -4.83 8.52 -4.78
N PHE A 105 -3.60 8.09 -4.99
CA PHE A 105 -2.99 6.93 -4.35
C PHE A 105 -1.87 7.34 -3.38
N GLU A 106 -1.70 8.63 -3.10
CA GLU A 106 -0.48 9.15 -2.47
C GLU A 106 -0.26 8.54 -1.07
N GLU A 107 -1.28 8.58 -0.21
CA GLU A 107 -1.21 7.97 1.12
C GLU A 107 -0.94 6.46 1.06
N LEU A 108 -1.51 5.75 0.08
CA LEU A 108 -1.34 4.31 -0.04
C LEU A 108 0.05 3.94 -0.56
N PHE A 109 0.63 4.78 -1.41
CA PHE A 109 1.99 4.67 -1.88
C PHE A 109 3.01 4.94 -0.78
N GLU A 110 2.77 5.95 0.06
CA GLU A 110 3.60 6.21 1.24
C GLU A 110 3.60 5.01 2.19
N LYS A 111 2.41 4.51 2.57
CA LYS A 111 2.28 3.33 3.44
C LYS A 111 2.97 2.11 2.86
N LEU A 112 2.85 1.89 1.55
CA LEU A 112 3.51 0.77 0.91
C LEU A 112 5.03 0.93 0.90
N ASP A 113 5.55 2.13 0.65
CA ASP A 113 6.99 2.38 0.69
C ASP A 113 7.57 2.19 2.09
N GLU A 114 6.87 2.65 3.13
CA GLU A 114 7.22 2.40 4.53
C GLU A 114 7.34 0.90 4.84
N GLU A 115 6.36 0.09 4.43
CA GLU A 115 6.39 -1.35 4.65
C GLU A 115 7.47 -2.05 3.80
N LEU A 116 7.73 -1.57 2.57
CA LEU A 116 8.83 -2.06 1.73
C LEU A 116 10.21 -1.78 2.34
N LEU A 117 10.37 -0.66 3.04
CA LEU A 117 11.58 -0.29 3.79
C LEU A 117 11.71 -1.15 5.05
N ARG A 118 10.65 -1.23 5.86
CA ARG A 118 10.62 -2.01 7.10
C ARG A 118 10.95 -3.49 6.85
N THR A 119 10.33 -4.10 5.85
CA THR A 119 10.61 -5.49 5.47
C THR A 119 12.02 -5.69 4.91
N ASN A 120 12.58 -4.70 4.22
CA ASN A 120 13.96 -4.74 3.74
C ASN A 120 14.98 -4.70 4.89
N GLU A 121 14.72 -3.90 5.93
CA GLU A 121 15.54 -3.88 7.14
C GLU A 121 15.50 -5.22 7.86
N ILE A 122 14.32 -5.82 7.98
CA ILE A 122 14.14 -7.17 8.54
C ILE A 122 15.02 -8.18 7.77
N LEU A 123 14.92 -8.23 6.44
CA LEU A 123 15.69 -9.17 5.62
C LEU A 123 17.21 -8.95 5.75
N LYS A 124 17.68 -7.70 5.81
CA LYS A 124 19.11 -7.39 6.01
C LYS A 124 19.66 -7.94 7.32
N LEU A 125 18.87 -7.92 8.40
CA LEU A 125 19.28 -8.46 9.70
C LEU A 125 19.47 -9.98 9.67
N TYR A 126 18.78 -10.68 8.76
CA TYR A 126 18.85 -12.14 8.63
C TYR A 126 19.79 -12.62 7.52
N ALA A 127 20.18 -11.76 6.56
CA ALA A 127 21.18 -12.08 5.54
C ALA A 127 22.55 -12.50 6.12
N ARG A 128 22.87 -12.12 7.37
CA ARG A 128 24.08 -12.54 8.09
C ARG A 128 23.94 -13.82 8.93
N ARG A 129 22.74 -14.38 9.06
CA ARG A 129 22.53 -15.64 9.81
C ARG A 129 22.54 -16.89 8.92
N GLY A 130 22.66 -16.71 7.61
CA GLY A 130 22.76 -17.79 6.64
C GLY A 130 24.14 -17.91 5.99
N SER A 131 25.20 -18.14 6.79
CA SER A 131 26.28 -19.00 6.34
C SER A 131 25.84 -20.45 6.56
N TYR A 132 24.86 -20.90 5.77
CA TYR A 132 24.54 -22.33 5.69
C TYR A 132 25.59 -22.95 4.76
N HIS A 133 26.63 -23.49 5.38
CA HIS A 133 27.45 -24.56 4.81
C HIS A 133 26.61 -25.82 4.67
#